data_AF-A0A3Q4I8P8-F1
#
_entry.id   AF-A0A3Q4I8P8-F1
#
_cell.length_a   1.000
_cell.length_b   1.000
_cell.length_c   1.000
_cell.angle_alpha   90.00
_cell.angle_beta   90.00
_cell.angle_gamma   90.00
#
_symmetry.space_group_name_H-M   'P 1'
#
loop_
_entity.id
_entity.type
_entity.pdbx_description
1 polymer ?
#
loop_
_entity_poly.entity_id
_entity_poly.type
_entity_poly.pdbx_seq_one_letter_code
_entity_poly.pdbx_strand_id
1 'polypeptide(L)' 'MRLIGCTVLLSVLLPAMSAPLEEWQRATSIYNFSATDIDGNVVSLEKYRAVYPIGCPKNNNDDIHNK' A
#
# COMPACT_ATOMS: atom_id res chain seq x y z
N MET A 1 7.34 39.06 -26.95
CA MET A 1 7.22 38.61 -25.55
C MET A 1 5.74 38.37 -25.22
N ARG A 2 5.20 37.19 -25.52
CA ARG A 2 3.79 36.83 -25.20
C ARG A 2 3.63 35.45 -24.55
N LEU A 3 4.72 34.69 -24.45
CA LEU A 3 4.71 33.31 -23.94
C LEU A 3 4.86 33.23 -22.42
N ILE A 4 5.31 34.31 -21.77
CA ILE A 4 5.58 34.32 -20.32
C ILE A 4 4.28 34.25 -19.53
N GLY A 5 3.17 34.85 -20.01
CA GLY A 5 1.89 34.84 -19.30
C GLY A 5 1.19 33.47 -19.30
N CYS A 6 1.33 32.70 -20.38
CA CYS A 6 0.74 31.37 -20.48
C CYS A 6 1.46 30.36 -19.59
N THR A 7 2.79 30.48 -19.43
CA THR A 7 3.55 29.58 -18.57
C THR A 7 3.24 29.81 -17.08
N VAL A 8 3.04 31.05 -16.61
CA VAL A 8 2.67 31.28 -15.21
C VAL A 8 1.27 30.74 -14.90
N LEU A 9 0.31 30.94 -15.81
CA LEU A 9 -1.05 30.43 -15.66
C LEU A 9 -1.09 28.89 -15.63
N LEU A 10 -0.36 28.22 -16.53
CA LEU A 10 -0.25 26.75 -16.49
C LEU A 10 0.42 26.26 -15.20
N SER A 11 1.44 26.96 -14.71
CA SER A 11 2.16 26.56 -13.47
C SER A 11 1.29 26.59 -12.23
N VAL A 12 0.30 27.50 -12.17
CA VAL A 12 -0.65 27.62 -11.05
C VAL A 12 -1.80 26.62 -11.16
N LEU A 13 -2.20 26.24 -12.37
CA LEU A 13 -3.33 25.32 -12.61
C LEU A 13 -2.93 23.84 -12.63
N LEU A 14 -1.66 23.51 -12.95
CA LEU A 14 -1.16 22.13 -13.03
C LEU A 14 -1.23 21.33 -11.71
N PRO A 15 -0.97 21.90 -10.51
CA PRO A 15 -0.97 21.13 -9.26
C PRO A 15 -2.33 20.53 -8.90
N ALA A 16 -3.42 21.06 -9.46
CA ALA A 16 -4.79 20.62 -9.17
C ALA A 16 -5.23 19.37 -9.96
N MET A 17 -4.44 18.91 -10.94
CA MET A 17 -4.73 17.72 -11.76
C MET A 17 -3.79 16.55 -11.45
N SER A 18 -3.30 16.43 -10.21
CA SER A 18 -2.68 15.16 -9.81
C SER A 18 -3.77 14.09 -9.76
N ALA A 19 -3.54 12.96 -10.43
CA ALA A 19 -4.43 11.81 -10.33
C ALA A 19 -4.51 11.38 -8.85
N PRO A 20 -5.71 11.05 -8.33
CA PRO A 20 -5.80 10.44 -7.02
C PRO A 20 -4.86 9.25 -6.96
N LEU A 21 -4.05 9.16 -5.90
CA LEU A 21 -3.16 8.01 -5.70
C LEU A 21 -4.01 6.73 -5.79
N GLU A 22 -3.54 5.74 -6.53
CA GLU A 22 -4.25 4.46 -6.58
C GLU A 22 -4.15 3.73 -5.24
N GLU A 23 -5.12 2.85 -4.95
CA GLU A 23 -5.20 2.14 -3.67
C GLU A 23 -3.89 1.41 -3.34
N TRP A 24 -3.27 0.80 -4.36
CA TRP A 24 -2.02 0.07 -4.21
C TRP A 24 -0.83 0.96 -3.87
N GLN A 25 -0.88 2.24 -4.23
CA GLN A 25 0.16 3.21 -3.92
C GLN A 25 0.05 3.72 -2.47
N ARG A 26 -1.14 3.67 -1.85
CA ARG A 26 -1.38 4.06 -0.44
C ARG A 26 -1.28 2.90 0.54
N ALA A 27 -1.37 1.67 0.07
CA ALA A 27 -1.43 0.49 0.93
C ALA A 27 -0.15 0.32 1.75
N THR A 28 -0.29 0.12 3.06
CA THR A 28 0.82 -0.14 3.98
C THR A 28 1.07 -1.64 4.20
N SER A 29 0.14 -2.49 3.75
CA SER A 29 0.23 -3.94 3.84
C SER A 29 -0.55 -4.60 2.71
N ILE A 30 -0.13 -5.81 2.33
CA ILE A 30 -0.88 -6.68 1.43
C ILE A 30 -2.24 -7.08 2.01
N TYR A 31 -2.41 -7.00 3.34
CA TYR A 31 -3.66 -7.35 4.00
C TYR A 31 -4.74 -6.26 3.88
N ASN A 32 -4.40 -5.08 3.34
CA ASN A 32 -5.36 -4.00 3.02
C ASN A 32 -6.21 -4.29 1.77
N PHE A 33 -5.88 -5.34 1.00
CA PHE A 33 -6.59 -5.67 -0.23
C PHE A 33 -7.65 -6.76 -0.01
N SER A 34 -8.52 -6.87 -1.01
CA SER A 34 -9.47 -7.97 -1.16
C SER A 34 -9.22 -8.69 -2.49
N ALA A 35 -9.65 -9.95 -2.55
CA ALA A 35 -9.59 -10.77 -3.75
C ALA A 35 -10.94 -11.46 -3.96
N THR A 36 -11.32 -11.65 -5.22
CA THR A 36 -12.44 -12.52 -5.58
C THR A 36 -11.98 -13.97 -5.45
N ASP A 37 -12.67 -14.76 -4.64
CA ASP A 37 -12.40 -16.19 -4.50
C ASP A 37 -12.95 -17.01 -5.67
N ILE A 38 -12.74 -18.33 -5.63
CA ILE A 38 -13.21 -19.28 -6.65
C ILE A 38 -14.74 -19.39 -6.72
N ASP A 39 -15.44 -18.95 -5.68
CA ASP A 39 -16.89 -18.96 -5.57
C ASP A 39 -17.50 -17.60 -6.01
N GLY A 40 -16.66 -16.62 -6.36
CA GLY A 40 -17.08 -15.29 -6.79
C GLY A 40 -17.29 -14.29 -5.66
N ASN A 41 -16.92 -14.61 -4.42
CA ASN A 41 -17.06 -13.70 -3.28
C ASN A 41 -15.84 -12.79 -3.15
N VAL A 42 -16.07 -11.53 -2.80
CA VAL A 42 -14.98 -10.60 -2.44
C VAL A 42 -14.56 -10.88 -0.99
N VAL A 43 -13.33 -11.37 -0.82
CA VAL A 43 -12.76 -11.78 0.48
C VAL A 43 -11.58 -10.89 0.85
N SER A 44 -11.56 -10.41 2.10
CA SER A 44 -10.44 -9.63 2.64
C SER A 44 -9.22 -10.51 2.95
N LEU A 45 -8.02 -10.03 2.58
CA LEU A 45 -6.77 -10.72 2.86
C LEU A 45 -6.37 -10.65 4.35
N GLU A 46 -6.95 -9.75 5.14
CA GLU A 46 -6.69 -9.65 6.59
C GLU A 46 -6.93 -10.98 7.33
N LYS A 47 -7.80 -11.86 6.80
CA LYS A 47 -8.02 -13.22 7.33
C LYS A 47 -6.74 -14.07 7.37
N TYR A 48 -5.76 -13.79 6.51
CA TYR A 48 -4.48 -14.50 6.43
C TYR A 48 -3.37 -13.83 7.24
N ARG A 49 -3.64 -12.70 7.90
CA ARG A 49 -2.67 -12.08 8.80
C ARG A 49 -2.40 -13.08 9.94
N ALA A 50 -1.19 -13.64 9.96
CA ALA A 50 -0.77 -14.54 11.02
C ALA A 50 -0.84 -13.79 12.35
N VAL A 51 -1.81 -14.14 13.18
CA VAL A 51 -1.75 -13.85 14.61
C VAL A 51 -0.72 -14.82 15.14
N TYR A 52 0.49 -14.34 15.45
CA TYR A 52 1.37 -15.12 16.30
C TYR A 52 0.60 -15.33 17.61
N PRO A 53 0.15 -16.56 17.94
CA PRO A 53 -0.39 -16.79 19.26
C PRO A 53 0.72 -16.40 20.24
N ILE A 54 0.34 -15.62 21.25
CA ILE A 54 1.21 -15.20 22.34
C ILE A 54 1.64 -16.50 23.04
N GLY A 55 2.77 -17.07 22.62
CA GLY A 55 3.15 -18.43 22.99
C GLY A 55 3.73 -19.33 21.90
N CYS A 56 3.96 -18.88 20.65
CA CYS A 56 4.86 -19.63 19.77
C CYS A 56 6.25 -19.72 20.43
N PRO A 57 6.74 -20.93 20.81
CA PRO A 57 8.05 -21.06 21.43
C PRO A 57 9.12 -20.62 20.44
N LYS A 58 9.84 -19.55 20.78
CA LYS A 58 11.12 -19.22 20.15
C LYS A 58 12.04 -20.40 20.41
N ASN A 59 12.53 -21.03 19.35
CA ASN A 59 13.14 -22.34 19.48
C ASN A 59 14.64 -22.27 19.73
N ASN A 60 15.19 -21.29 20.47
CA ASN A 60 16.61 -21.12 20.87
C ASN A 60 17.69 -21.24 19.78
N ASN A 61 17.33 -21.63 18.56
CA ASN A 61 18.21 -21.82 17.40
C ASN A 61 18.06 -20.65 16.42
N ASP A 62 17.01 -19.85 16.59
CA ASP A 62 16.73 -18.61 15.87
C ASP A 62 17.64 -17.43 16.30
N ASP A 63 18.33 -17.54 17.43
CA ASP A 63 19.26 -16.50 17.94
C ASP A 63 20.73 -16.68 17.50
N ILE A 64 21.10 -17.80 16.85
CA ILE A 64 22.52 -18.14 16.59
C ILE A 64 23.06 -17.47 15.30
N HIS A 65 22.22 -16.84 14.49
CA HIS A 65 22.65 -16.17 13.25
C HIS A 65 22.77 -14.64 13.34
N ASN A 66 22.62 -14.07 14.53
CA ASN A 66 22.86 -12.64 14.77
C ASN A 66 23.91 -12.44 15.88
N LYS A 67 25.15 -12.85 15.59
CA LYS A 67 26.35 -12.43 16.33
C LYS A 67 27.39 -11.88 15.37
#